data_AF-A0AAU3I4N6-F1
#
_entry.id   AF-A0AAU3I4N6-F1
#
_cell.length_a   1.000
_cell.length_b   1.000
_cell.length_c   1.000
_cell.angle_alpha   90.00
_cell.angle_beta   90.00
_cell.angle_gamma   90.00
#
_symmetry.space_group_name_H-M   'P 1'
#
loop_
_entity.id
_entity.type
_entity.pdbx_description
1 polymer ?
#
loop_
_entity_poly.entity_id
_entity_poly.type
_entity_poly.pdbx_seq_one_letter_code
_entity_poly.pdbx_strand_id
1 'polypeptide(L)' 'MVNWVTGTGGNEVLHPEIVLGFHGLCLVKPVHDDDWYMGSLYEDGSIDCWGAYDDLYEALRGL' A
#
# COMPACT_ATOMS: atom_id res chain seq x y z
N MET A 1 -4.41 -0.58 -10.39
CA MET A 1 -4.80 -1.78 -9.59
C MET A 1 -3.89 -1.80 -8.38
N VAL A 2 -4.44 -2.04 -7.19
CA VAL A 2 -3.65 -2.11 -5.95
C VAL A 2 -3.70 -3.54 -5.45
N ASN A 3 -2.54 -4.16 -5.33
CA ASN A 3 -2.40 -5.52 -4.84
C ASN A 3 -1.73 -5.53 -3.49
N TRP A 4 -2.19 -6.39 -2.59
CA TRP A 4 -1.47 -6.81 -1.41
C TRP A 4 -0.73 -8.11 -1.71
N VAL A 5 0.61 -8.06 -1.67
CA VAL A 5 1.48 -9.17 -2.02
C VAL A 5 1.87 -9.92 -0.75
N THR A 6 1.14 -11.00 -0.44
CA THR A 6 1.56 -11.92 0.63
C THR A 6 2.64 -12.85 0.11
N GLY A 7 3.68 -13.13 0.91
CA GLY A 7 4.80 -14.01 0.53
C GLY A 7 4.41 -15.43 0.10
N THR A 8 3.15 -15.83 0.31
CA THR A 8 2.54 -17.10 -0.11
C THR A 8 1.90 -17.06 -1.51
N GLY A 9 2.07 -15.98 -2.28
CA GLY A 9 1.60 -15.89 -3.67
C GLY A 9 0.09 -15.61 -3.82
N GLY A 10 -0.59 -15.24 -2.73
CA GLY A 10 -1.92 -14.66 -2.79
C GLY A 10 -1.79 -13.15 -2.99
N ASN A 11 -2.21 -12.66 -4.15
CA ASN A 11 -2.48 -11.23 -4.36
C ASN A 11 -3.93 -10.95 -3.98
N GLU A 12 -4.14 -10.22 -2.90
CA GLU A 12 -5.44 -9.66 -2.56
C GLU A 12 -5.57 -8.27 -3.21
N VAL A 13 -6.74 -7.96 -3.79
CA VAL A 13 -6.97 -6.65 -4.40
C VAL A 13 -7.45 -5.68 -3.32
N LEU A 14 -6.69 -4.63 -3.07
CA LEU A 14 -7.08 -3.56 -2.16
C LEU A 14 -7.95 -2.53 -2.89
N HIS A 15 -8.96 -2.01 -2.21
CA HIS A 15 -9.79 -0.92 -2.68
C HIS A 15 -9.32 0.39 -2.02
N PRO A 16 -8.47 1.18 -2.70
CA PRO A 16 -7.87 2.36 -2.09
C PRO A 16 -8.90 3.49 -1.91
N GLU A 17 -8.92 4.09 -0.73
CA GLU A 17 -9.55 5.38 -0.47
C GLU A 17 -8.55 6.51 -0.70
N ILE A 18 -7.34 6.35 -0.16
CA ILE A 18 -6.26 7.34 -0.23
C ILE A 18 -4.99 6.65 -0.73
N VAL A 19 -4.28 7.31 -1.64
CA VAL A 19 -2.93 6.93 -2.07
C VAL A 19 -2.00 8.13 -1.94
N LEU A 20 -0.91 7.95 -1.19
CA LEU A 20 0.17 8.93 -1.04
C LEU A 20 1.41 8.41 -1.76
N GLY A 21 1.92 9.15 -2.74
CA GLY A 21 3.08 8.74 -3.54
C GLY A 21 4.39 9.41 -3.10
N PHE A 22 5.48 8.64 -3.08
CA PHE A 22 6.82 9.05 -2.65
C PHE A 22 7.90 8.48 -3.58
N HIS A 23 8.24 9.17 -4.68
CA HIS A 23 9.37 8.82 -5.56
C HIS A 23 9.52 7.30 -5.88
N GLY A 24 8.43 6.62 -6.24
CA GLY A 24 8.41 5.18 -6.57
C GLY A 24 7.90 4.27 -5.45
N LEU A 25 7.75 4.80 -4.23
CA LEU A 25 7.00 4.19 -3.13
C LEU A 25 5.61 4.81 -3.01
N CYS A 26 4.73 4.15 -2.27
CA CYS A 26 3.45 4.70 -1.87
C CYS A 26 2.96 4.15 -0.52
N LEU A 27 2.05 4.91 0.08
CA LEU A 27 1.20 4.47 1.17
C LEU A 27 -0.26 4.46 0.69
N VAL A 28 -0.99 3.40 1.02
CA VAL A 28 -2.37 3.18 0.63
C VAL A 28 -3.23 2.97 1.87
N LYS A 29 -4.33 3.71 1.98
CA LYS A 29 -5.40 3.47 2.97
C LYS A 29 -6.60 2.82 2.26
N PRO A 30 -6.94 1.55 2.55
CA PRO A 30 -8.13 0.94 2.00
C PRO A 30 -9.42 1.52 2.61
N VAL A 31 -10.54 1.39 1.88
CA VAL A 31 -11.88 1.83 2.34
C VAL A 31 -12.38 1.00 3.54
N HIS A 32 -11.99 -0.27 3.62
CA HIS A 32 -12.53 -1.24 4.59
C HIS A 32 -11.50 -1.71 5.63
N ASP A 33 -10.36 -1.04 5.71
CA ASP A 33 -9.28 -1.38 6.63
C ASP A 33 -8.72 -0.10 7.23
N ASP A 34 -8.44 -0.09 8.54
CA ASP A 34 -7.85 1.05 9.24
C ASP A 34 -6.32 1.11 9.13
N ASP A 35 -5.70 0.02 8.68
CA ASP A 35 -4.27 -0.07 8.47
C ASP A 35 -3.80 0.70 7.23
N TRP A 36 -2.52 1.06 7.25
CA TRP A 36 -1.81 1.69 6.15
C TRP A 36 -0.86 0.71 5.48
N TYR A 37 -0.98 0.61 4.16
CA TYR A 37 -0.26 -0.34 3.35
C TYR A 37 0.86 0.37 2.56
N MET A 38 2.10 -0.04 2.78
CA MET A 38 3.25 0.45 2.02
C MET A 38 3.52 -0.43 0.82
N GLY A 39 3.83 0.19 -0.31
CA GLY A 39 4.07 -0.50 -1.57
C GLY A 39 4.93 0.27 -2.55
N SER A 40 5.18 -0.38 -3.69
CA SER A 40 5.80 0.25 -4.86
C SER A 40 4.73 0.85 -5.77
N LEU A 41 4.95 2.06 -6.26
CA LEU A 41 4.11 2.72 -7.27
C LEU A 41 4.86 2.71 -8.61
N TYR A 42 4.29 2.04 -9.60
CA TYR A 42 4.87 1.91 -10.93
C TYR A 42 4.38 3.00 -11.90
N GLU A 43 5.08 3.16 -13.02
CA GLU A 43 4.79 4.20 -14.02
C GLU A 43 3.43 4.04 -14.71
N ASP A 44 2.88 2.81 -14.75
CA ASP A 44 1.55 2.51 -15.25
C ASP A 44 0.43 2.80 -14.24
N GLY A 45 0.79 3.25 -13.03
CA GLY A 45 -0.12 3.50 -11.93
C GLY A 45 -0.58 2.25 -11.19
N SER A 46 0.04 1.09 -11.45
CA SER A 46 -0.16 -0.10 -10.61
C SER A 46 0.59 0.04 -9.29
N ILE A 47 0.07 -0.62 -8.25
CA ILE A 47 0.63 -0.62 -6.91
C ILE A 47 0.72 -2.05 -6.40
N ASP A 48 1.88 -2.41 -5.86
CA ASP A 48 2.09 -3.64 -5.10
C ASP A 48 2.50 -3.29 -3.68
N CYS A 49 1.59 -3.51 -2.73
CA CYS A 49 1.77 -3.34 -1.30
C CYS A 49 2.40 -4.59 -0.67
N TRP A 50 3.34 -4.38 0.24
CA TRP A 50 4.13 -5.44 0.89
C TRP A 50 4.40 -5.19 2.39
N GLY A 51 4.10 -3.99 2.90
CA GLY A 51 4.13 -3.67 4.33
C GLY A 51 2.78 -3.17 4.82
N ALA A 52 2.41 -3.49 6.06
CA ALA A 52 1.20 -3.00 6.73
C ALA A 52 1.58 -2.40 8.08
N TYR A 53 0.90 -1.31 8.44
CA TYR A 53 1.16 -0.52 9.64
C TYR A 53 -0.19 -0.09 10.25
N ASP A 54 -0.32 -0.18 11.57
CA ASP A 54 -1.56 0.19 12.26
C ASP A 54 -1.96 1.67 12.06
N ASP A 55 -0.99 2.56 11.80
CA ASP A 55 -1.25 3.98 11.62
C ASP A 55 -0.31 4.67 10.63
N LEU A 56 -0.76 5.85 10.16
CA LEU A 56 -0.03 6.67 9.19
C LEU A 56 1.32 7.16 9.72
N TYR A 57 1.43 7.44 11.02
CA TYR A 57 2.65 7.99 11.60
C TYR A 57 3.77 6.94 11.58
N GLU A 58 3.49 5.70 11.96
CA GLU A 58 4.45 4.61 11.86
C GLU A 58 4.77 4.27 10.40
N ALA A 59 3.78 4.31 9.51
CA ALA A 59 4.00 4.11 8.08
C ALA A 59 4.94 5.16 7.45
N LEU A 60 4.78 6.44 7.82
CA LEU A 60 5.63 7.54 7.35
C LEU A 60 7.06 7.44 7.87
N ARG A 61 7.28 6.88 9.06
CA ARG A 61 8.61 6.64 9.61
C ARG A 61 9.38 5.53 8.89
N GLY A 62 8.68 4.65 8.18
CA GLY A 62 9.27 3.57 7.40
C GLY A 62 9.73 3.95 6.00
N LEU A 63 9.45 5.18 5.54
CA LEU A 63 9.85 5.70 4.23
C LEU A 63 11.33 6.07 4.15
#